data_AF-A0A699WIE4-F1
#
_entry.id   AF-A0A699WIE4-F1
#
_cell.length_a   1.000
_cell.length_b   1.000
_cell.length_c   1.000
_cell.angle_alpha   90.00
_cell.angle_beta   90.00
_cell.angle_gamma   90.00
#
_symmetry.space_group_name_H-M   'P 1'
#
loop_
_entity.id
_entity.type
_entity.pdbx_description
1 polymer ?
#
loop_
_entity_poly.entity_id
_entity_poly.type
_entity_poly.pdbx_seq_one_letter_code
_entity_poly.pdbx_strand_id
1 'polypeptide(L)' 'QKSGIQCYNYKEYGHIARECQKPKRAKDAAYHRKKMLLYAQSMLIESEDMNYESEQIEQNDEDVDLAKERELLASL' A
#
# COMPACT_ATOMS: atom_id res chain seq x y z
N GLN A 1 19.56 -16.54 -14.66
CA GLN A 1 20.03 -16.45 -13.27
C GLN A 1 19.50 -15.13 -12.70
N LYS A 2 18.64 -15.18 -11.67
CA LYS A 2 18.10 -13.97 -11.02
C LYS A 2 19.13 -13.47 -10.00
N SER A 3 20.12 -12.70 -10.45
CA SER A 3 21.15 -12.12 -9.59
C SER A 3 20.74 -10.69 -9.21
N GLY A 4 20.55 -10.42 -7.91
CA GLY A 4 20.23 -9.09 -7.38
C GLY A 4 18.96 -9.05 -6.54
N ILE A 5 18.76 -7.95 -5.81
CA ILE A 5 17.55 -7.74 -5.01
C ILE A 5 16.39 -7.37 -5.94
N GLN A 6 15.20 -7.91 -5.68
CA GLN A 6 14.00 -7.60 -6.45
C GLN A 6 13.35 -6.31 -5.92
N CYS A 7 13.10 -5.35 -6.80
CA CYS A 7 12.35 -4.14 -6.51
C CYS A 7 10.87 -4.49 -6.33
N TYR A 8 10.28 -4.19 -5.16
CA TYR A 8 8.87 -4.49 -4.89
C TYR A 8 7.92 -3.71 -5.82
N ASN A 9 8.29 -2.49 -6.24
CA ASN A 9 7.47 -1.59 -7.05
C ASN A 9 7.21 -2.13 -8.47
N TYR A 10 8.22 -2.77 -9.10
CA TYR A 10 8.13 -3.24 -10.51
C TYR A 10 8.44 -4.71 -10.70
N LYS A 11 8.81 -5.44 -9.64
CA LYS A 11 9.21 -6.86 -9.68
C LYS A 11 10.42 -7.13 -10.59
N GLU A 12 11.20 -6.10 -10.89
CA GLU A 12 12.48 -6.19 -11.61
C GLU A 12 13.64 -6.48 -10.64
N TYR A 13 14.68 -7.18 -11.12
CA TYR A 13 15.88 -7.49 -10.34
C TYR A 13 16.97 -6.43 -10.58
N GLY A 14 17.71 -6.07 -9.53
CA GLY A 14 18.94 -5.26 -9.64
C GLY A 14 19.06 -4.12 -8.64
N HIS A 15 17.95 -3.65 -8.06
CA HIS A 15 17.94 -2.55 -7.08
C HIS A 15 16.82 -2.76 -6.05
N ILE A 16 16.96 -2.10 -4.90
CA ILE A 16 15.91 -2.03 -3.88
C ILE A 16 14.92 -0.91 -4.18
N ALA A 17 13.68 -1.05 -3.70
CA ALA A 17 12.60 -0.11 -4.01
C ALA A 17 12.95 1.36 -3.71
N ARG A 18 13.71 1.63 -2.63
CA ARG A 18 14.14 3.00 -2.26
C ARG A 18 15.11 3.66 -3.25
N GLU A 19 15.81 2.85 -4.06
CA GLU A 19 16.76 3.31 -5.08
C GLU A 19 16.12 3.32 -6.48
N CYS A 20 14.83 2.99 -6.58
CA CYS A 20 14.12 2.98 -7.84
C CYS A 20 13.84 4.41 -8.31
N GLN A 21 14.44 4.80 -9.42
CA GLN A 21 14.20 6.11 -10.05
C GLN A 21 12.87 6.16 -10.82
N LYS A 22 12.23 5.01 -11.05
CA LYS A 22 10.94 4.95 -11.77
C LYS A 22 9.81 5.45 -10.85
N PRO A 23 8.86 6.23 -11.37
CA PRO A 23 7.75 6.79 -10.59
C PRO A 23 6.77 5.69 -10.20
N LYS A 24 6.50 5.53 -8.89
CA LYS A 24 5.68 4.45 -8.31
C LYS A 24 4.49 4.05 -9.20
N ARG A 25 4.24 2.74 -9.29
CA ARG A 25 3.12 2.21 -10.06
C ARG A 25 1.80 2.75 -9.49
N ALA A 26 0.95 3.29 -10.37
CA ALA A 26 -0.40 3.67 -10.01
C ALA A 26 -1.17 2.45 -9.46
N LYS A 27 -1.82 2.65 -8.31
CA LYS A 27 -2.69 1.66 -7.68
C LYS A 27 -4.00 1.61 -8.48
N ASP A 28 -4.45 0.40 -8.81
CA ASP A 28 -5.70 0.21 -9.54
C ASP A 28 -6.87 -0.06 -8.58
N ALA A 29 -8.11 0.01 -9.09
CA ALA A 29 -9.29 -0.20 -8.28
C ALA A 29 -9.31 -1.57 -7.56
N ALA A 30 -8.63 -2.59 -8.09
CA ALA A 30 -8.54 -3.90 -7.43
C ALA A 30 -7.64 -3.83 -6.18
N TYR A 31 -6.52 -3.10 -6.26
CA TYR A 31 -5.69 -2.77 -5.11
C TYR A 31 -6.48 -2.03 -4.02
N HIS A 32 -7.21 -0.97 -4.38
CA HIS A 32 -8.00 -0.20 -3.40
C HIS A 32 -9.10 -1.05 -2.76
N ARG A 33 -9.84 -1.85 -3.54
CA ARG A 33 -10.85 -2.79 -2.99
C ARG A 33 -10.23 -3.80 -2.03
N LYS A 34 -9.09 -4.39 -2.38
CA LYS A 34 -8.39 -5.34 -1.50
C LYS A 34 -7.91 -4.67 -0.22
N LYS A 35 -7.39 -3.44 -0.30
CA LYS A 35 -6.97 -2.65 0.86
C LYS A 35 -8.14 -2.34 1.80
N MET A 36 -9.30 -1.95 1.25
CA MET A 36 -10.51 -1.71 2.04
C MET A 36 -11.02 -2.98 2.73
N LEU A 37 -10.99 -4.13 2.05
CA LEU A 37 -11.37 -5.42 2.64
C LEU A 37 -10.42 -5.81 3.77
N LEU A 38 -9.11 -5.61 3.59
CA LEU A 38 -8.13 -5.89 4.65
C LEU A 38 -8.32 -4.96 5.86
N TYR A 39 -8.61 -3.67 5.64
CA TYR A 39 -8.93 -2.74 6.72
C TYR A 39 -10.22 -3.10 7.45
N ALA A 40 -11.28 -3.46 6.72
CA ALA A 40 -12.52 -3.94 7.34
C ALA A 40 -12.28 -5.22 8.13
N GLN A 41 -11.48 -6.15 7.59
CA GLN A 41 -11.10 -7.37 8.28
C GLN A 41 -10.26 -7.08 9.54
N SER A 42 -9.31 -6.15 9.47
CA SER A 42 -8.50 -5.77 10.64
C SER A 42 -9.35 -5.10 11.71
N MET A 43 -10.30 -4.22 11.35
CA MET A 43 -11.22 -3.61 12.31
C MET A 43 -12.13 -4.63 12.99
N LEU A 44 -12.52 -5.69 12.29
CA LEU A 44 -13.27 -6.80 12.88
C LEU A 44 -12.40 -7.62 13.84
N ILE A 45 -11.13 -7.87 13.49
CA ILE A 45 -10.17 -8.62 14.32
C ILE A 45 -9.70 -7.81 15.54
N GLU A 46 -9.51 -6.50 15.42
CA GLU A 46 -9.15 -5.58 16.51
C GLU A 46 -10.23 -5.51 17.61
N SER A 47 -11.47 -5.92 17.32
CA SER A 47 -12.52 -6.07 18.33
C SER A 47 -12.37 -7.32 19.20
N GLU A 48 -11.51 -8.28 18.80
CA GLU A 48 -11.32 -9.57 19.47
C GLU A 48 -9.91 -9.82 19.99
N ASP A 49 -8.85 -9.18 19.45
CA ASP A 49 -7.49 -9.39 19.94
C ASP A 49 -6.63 -8.10 19.83
N MET A 50 -6.29 -7.53 20.98
CA MET A 50 -5.24 -6.51 21.08
C MET A 50 -3.90 -7.15 20.72
N ASN A 51 -3.19 -6.56 19.75
CA ASN A 51 -1.79 -6.81 19.37
C ASN A 51 -1.54 -7.86 18.27
N TYR A 52 -1.66 -7.44 17.00
CA TYR A 52 -0.76 -7.94 15.97
C TYR A 52 -0.17 -6.73 15.23
N GLU A 53 1.15 -6.70 15.15
CA GLU A 53 1.93 -5.59 14.62
C GLU A 53 1.31 -5.03 13.33
N SER A 54 0.98 -3.74 13.39
CA SER A 54 0.72 -2.96 12.20
C SER A 54 2.04 -2.81 11.44
N GLU A 55 2.44 -3.86 10.72
CA GLU A 55 3.50 -3.76 9.73
C GLU A 55 3.03 -2.79 8.63
N GLN A 56 3.30 -1.52 8.87
CA GLN A 56 3.71 -0.50 7.90
C GLN A 56 2.97 -0.64 6.55
N ILE A 57 1.70 -0.22 6.52
CA ILE A 57 1.03 0.15 5.27
C ILE A 57 1.75 1.40 4.76
N GLU A 58 2.85 1.20 4.03
CA GLU A 58 3.68 2.23 3.35
C GLU A 58 3.36 3.67 3.79
N GLN A 59 3.82 4.06 4.97
CA GLN A 59 4.12 5.48 5.21
C GLN A 59 5.35 5.80 4.36
N ASN A 60 5.12 6.12 3.09
CA ASN A 60 6.08 6.77 2.21
C ASN A 60 5.33 7.86 1.44
N ASP A 61 5.31 9.06 2.02
CA ASP A 61 4.99 10.38 1.44
C ASP A 61 3.64 10.57 0.71
N GLU A 62 2.70 9.62 0.81
CA GLU A 62 1.42 9.61 0.08
C GLU A 62 0.22 10.20 0.86
N ASP A 63 0.44 11.07 1.85
CA ASP A 63 -0.67 11.75 2.55
C ASP A 63 -1.45 12.74 1.64
N VAL A 64 -0.92 13.05 0.46
CA VAL A 64 -1.60 13.90 -0.54
C VAL A 64 -2.68 13.16 -1.32
N ASP A 65 -2.59 11.83 -1.46
CA ASP A 65 -3.54 11.06 -2.28
C ASP A 65 -4.76 10.60 -1.48
N LEU A 66 -4.57 10.26 -0.19
CA LEU A 66 -5.67 9.84 0.68
C LEU A 66 -6.66 10.97 0.97
N ALA A 67 -6.18 12.22 1.06
CA ALA A 67 -7.04 13.39 1.25
C ALA A 67 -7.96 13.64 0.04
N LYS A 68 -7.43 13.46 -1.19
CA LYS A 68 -8.21 13.60 -2.43
C LYS A 68 -9.21 12.47 -2.63
N GLU A 69 -8.86 11.24 -2.27
CA GLU A 69 -9.80 10.11 -2.29
C GLU A 69 -10.95 10.32 -1.29
N ARG A 70 -10.67 10.87 -0.09
CA ARG A 70 -11.70 11.24 0.88
C ARG A 70 -12.59 12.38 0.40
N GLU A 71 -12.03 13.38 -0.27
CA GLU A 71 -12.78 14.51 -0.85
C GLU A 71 -13.70 14.07 -2.01
N LEU A 72 -13.21 13.16 -2.86
CA LEU A 72 -14.00 12.51 -3.91
C LEU A 72 -15.18 11.71 -3.34
N LEU A 73 -14.97 10.96 -2.26
CA LEU A 73 -16.02 10.20 -1.59
C LEU A 73 -17.04 11.09 -0.87
N ALA A 74 -16.63 12.27 -0.39
CA ALA A 74 -17.54 13.24 0.21
C ALA A 74 -18.40 14.00 -0.81
N SER A 75 -18.07 13.91 -2.10
CA SER A 75 -18.77 14.58 -3.20
C SER A 75 -19.75 13.67 -3.97
N LEU A 76 -19.91 12.41 -3.53
CA LEU A 76 -20.87 11.42 -4.02
C LEU A 76 -22.05 11.30 -3.07
#